data_AF-A0A483ASU8-F1
#
_entry.id   AF-A0A483ASU8-F1
#
_cell.length_a   1.000
_cell.length_b   1.000
_cell.length_c   1.000
_cell.angle_alpha   90.00
_cell.angle_beta   90.00
_cell.angle_gamma   90.00
#
_symmetry.space_group_name_H-M   'P 1'
#
loop_
_entity.id
_entity.type
_entity.pdbx_description
1 polymer ?
#
loop_
_entity_poly.entity_id
_entity_poly.type
_entity_poly.pdbx_seq_one_letter_code
_entity_poly.pdbx_strand_id
1 'polypeptide(L)'
;MDKFLKSLYTQRSPKTYREVSRLFESNYQKILNLIPTLKDITHNSVICHDNEQDLYLFVEDKTPYTAIFILTHKLGSLNRPDIKFKVYFDAELLEVLSVCNEATLNSTHPYLAQCNDMNYTMGT
;
A
#
# COMPACT_ATOMS: atom_id res chain seq x y z
N MET A 1 15.73 -6.09 -2.34
CA MET A 1 14.49 -6.08 -3.15
C MET A 1 14.41 -7.41 -3.90
N ASP A 2 13.31 -8.15 -3.73
CA ASP A 2 13.13 -9.49 -4.30
C ASP A 2 13.24 -9.46 -5.85
N LYS A 3 14.09 -10.33 -6.42
CA LYS A 3 14.29 -10.47 -7.87
C LYS A 3 12.96 -10.75 -8.60
N PHE A 4 12.03 -11.40 -7.91
CA PHE A 4 10.67 -11.66 -8.37
C PHE A 4 9.88 -10.37 -8.60
N LEU A 5 9.81 -9.48 -7.62
CA LEU A 5 9.06 -8.21 -7.72
C LEU A 5 9.60 -7.34 -8.87
N LYS A 6 10.92 -7.26 -9.03
CA LYS A 6 11.53 -6.51 -10.13
C LYS A 6 11.12 -7.08 -11.51
N SER A 7 11.05 -8.40 -11.65
CA SER A 7 10.58 -9.03 -12.90
C SER A 7 9.09 -8.82 -13.16
N LEU A 8 8.27 -8.75 -12.11
CA LEU A 8 6.84 -8.48 -12.22
C LEU A 8 6.55 -7.08 -12.78
N TYR A 9 7.20 -6.05 -12.24
CA TYR A 9 6.91 -4.65 -12.62
C TYR A 9 7.66 -4.17 -13.88
N THR A 10 8.86 -4.68 -14.17
CA THR A 10 9.70 -4.14 -15.25
C THR A 10 9.50 -4.84 -16.60
N GLN A 11 9.02 -6.09 -16.61
CA GLN A 11 8.82 -6.83 -17.87
C GLN A 11 7.39 -6.71 -18.37
N ARG A 12 7.23 -6.21 -19.61
CA ARG A 12 5.96 -6.16 -20.36
C ARG A 12 5.53 -7.54 -20.91
N SER A 13 5.80 -8.60 -20.17
CA SER A 13 5.30 -9.94 -20.49
C SER A 13 3.92 -10.15 -19.85
N PRO A 14 3.01 -10.91 -20.48
CA PRO A 14 1.80 -11.37 -19.82
C PRO A 14 2.14 -12.04 -18.49
N LYS A 15 1.37 -11.73 -17.45
CA LYS A 15 1.54 -12.34 -16.13
C LYS A 15 0.51 -13.45 -15.96
N THR A 16 0.96 -14.57 -15.41
CA THR A 16 0.09 -15.65 -15.01
C THR A 16 -0.68 -15.28 -13.74
N TYR A 17 -1.84 -15.89 -13.55
CA TYR A 17 -2.60 -15.77 -12.30
C TYR A 17 -1.73 -16.11 -11.07
N ARG A 18 -0.88 -17.14 -11.16
CA ARG A 18 0.01 -17.55 -10.07
C ARG A 18 0.99 -16.45 -9.65
N GLU A 19 1.51 -15.70 -10.61
CA GLU A 19 2.46 -14.61 -10.32
C GLU A 19 1.76 -13.43 -9.64
N VAL A 20 0.56 -13.08 -10.07
CA VAL A 20 -0.24 -12.01 -9.45
C VAL A 20 -0.72 -12.42 -8.05
N SER A 21 -1.20 -13.67 -7.89
CA SER A 21 -1.64 -14.18 -6.59
C SER A 21 -0.51 -14.18 -5.54
N ARG A 22 0.72 -14.55 -5.93
CA ARG A 22 1.90 -14.46 -5.05
C ARG A 22 2.23 -13.02 -4.63
N LEU A 23 2.01 -12.05 -5.52
CA LEU A 23 2.17 -10.64 -5.17
C LEU A 23 1.14 -10.24 -4.10
N PHE A 24 -0.11 -10.67 -4.25
CA PHE A 24 -1.17 -10.34 -3.30
C PHE A 24 -0.94 -10.99 -1.93
N GLU A 25 -0.48 -12.24 -1.90
CA GLU A 25 -0.07 -12.93 -0.67
C GLU A 25 1.11 -12.21 0.00
N SER A 26 2.12 -11.81 -0.78
CA SER A 26 3.26 -11.05 -0.25
C SER A 26 2.82 -9.72 0.35
N ASN A 27 1.90 -9.00 -0.29
CA ASN A 27 1.39 -7.75 0.23
C ASN A 27 0.55 -7.95 1.51
N TYR A 28 -0.20 -9.05 1.60
CA TYR A 28 -0.95 -9.40 2.81
C TYR A 28 -0.02 -9.61 4.00
N GLN A 29 1.06 -10.37 3.82
CA GLN A 29 2.05 -10.56 4.89
C GLN A 29 2.73 -9.25 5.29
N LYS A 30 3.02 -8.36 4.33
CA LYS A 30 3.59 -7.04 4.62
C LYS A 30 2.65 -6.17 5.46
N ILE A 31 1.35 -6.13 5.13
CA ILE A 31 0.44 -5.30 5.90
C ILE A 31 0.23 -5.85 7.31
N LEU A 32 0.21 -7.17 7.48
CA LEU A 32 0.08 -7.78 8.81
C LEU A 32 1.34 -7.56 9.66
N ASN A 33 2.52 -7.52 9.05
CA ASN A 33 3.74 -7.14 9.78
C ASN A 33 3.69 -5.68 10.25
N LEU A 34 3.05 -4.79 9.49
CA LEU A 34 2.88 -3.39 9.86
C LEU A 34 1.74 -3.19 10.89
N ILE A 35 0.62 -3.87 10.69
CA ILE A 35 -0.61 -3.75 11.46
C ILE A 35 -1.15 -5.16 11.76
N PRO A 36 -0.62 -5.85 12.78
CA PRO A 36 -1.00 -7.23 13.08
C PRO A 36 -2.49 -7.42 13.39
N THR A 37 -3.14 -6.38 13.90
CA THR A 37 -4.55 -6.37 14.28
C THR A 37 -5.48 -5.83 13.18
N LEU A 38 -5.02 -5.79 11.92
CA LEU A 38 -5.79 -5.19 10.80
C LEU A 38 -7.22 -5.76 10.67
N LYS A 39 -7.39 -7.05 10.96
CA LYS A 39 -8.70 -7.72 10.91
C LYS A 39 -9.68 -7.19 11.97
N ASP A 40 -9.20 -6.66 13.07
CA ASP A 40 -10.02 -6.15 14.18
C ASP A 40 -10.37 -4.66 14.01
N ILE A 41 -9.70 -3.95 13.11
CA ILE A 41 -9.91 -2.51 12.90
C ILE A 41 -11.22 -2.26 12.17
N THR A 42 -12.20 -1.67 12.86
CA THR A 42 -13.51 -1.31 12.27
C THR A 42 -13.70 0.19 12.12
N HIS A 43 -12.75 1.00 12.59
CA HIS A 43 -12.81 2.46 12.57
C HIS A 43 -11.48 3.06 12.12
N ASN A 44 -11.54 4.31 11.68
CA ASN A 44 -10.34 5.07 11.35
C ASN A 44 -9.38 5.09 12.53
N SER A 45 -8.12 4.81 12.25
CA SER A 45 -7.07 4.65 13.26
C SER A 45 -5.85 5.46 12.86
N VAL A 46 -5.02 5.82 13.84
CA VAL A 46 -3.76 6.51 13.62
C VAL A 46 -2.67 5.83 14.44
N ILE A 47 -1.51 5.64 13.82
CA ILE A 47 -0.28 5.26 14.50
C ILE A 47 0.52 6.55 14.67
N CYS A 48 0.73 6.94 15.92
CA CYS A 48 1.52 8.11 16.28
C CYS A 48 2.95 7.71 16.64
N HIS A 49 3.91 8.55 16.28
CA HIS A 49 5.32 8.36 16.63
C HIS A 49 5.94 9.71 16.98
N ASP A 50 6.66 9.80 18.09
CA ASP A 50 7.11 11.08 18.66
C ASP A 50 8.03 11.89 17.73
N ASN A 51 8.77 11.20 16.85
CA ASN A 51 9.77 11.81 15.96
C ASN A 51 9.46 11.63 14.47
N GLU A 52 8.32 11.02 14.11
CA GLU A 52 7.96 10.75 12.71
C GLU A 52 6.54 11.22 12.43
N GLN A 53 6.16 11.28 11.14
CA GLN A 53 4.80 11.64 10.78
C GLN A 53 3.83 10.52 11.11
N ASP A 54 2.71 10.90 11.73
CA ASP A 54 1.59 10.00 11.98
C ASP A 54 1.15 9.27 10.70
N LEU A 55 0.86 7.98 10.85
CA LEU A 55 0.34 7.12 9.81
C LEU A 55 -1.14 6.85 10.07
N TYR A 56 -2.00 7.34 9.20
CA TYR A 56 -3.45 7.22 9.28
C TYR A 56 -3.90 6.02 8.47
N LEU A 57 -4.80 5.23 9.06
CA LEU A 57 -5.51 4.15 8.41
C LEU A 57 -7.01 4.47 8.42
N PHE A 58 -7.57 4.74 7.25
CA PHE A 58 -9.02 4.93 7.08
C PHE A 58 -9.68 3.63 6.64
N VAL A 59 -10.85 3.35 7.18
CA VAL A 59 -11.71 2.23 6.77
C VAL A 59 -12.77 2.78 5.82
N GLU A 60 -12.70 2.40 4.55
CA GLU A 60 -13.67 2.86 3.55
C GLU A 60 -14.86 1.91 3.45
N ASP A 61 -14.59 0.61 3.45
CA ASP A 61 -15.62 -0.45 3.47
C ASP A 61 -15.10 -1.64 4.27
N LYS A 62 -16.01 -2.34 4.96
CA LYS A 62 -15.67 -3.53 5.72
C LYS A 62 -16.85 -4.49 5.83
N THR A 63 -16.60 -5.72 5.43
CA THR A 63 -17.46 -6.89 5.60
C THR A 63 -16.74 -7.93 6.48
N PRO A 64 -17.40 -9.05 6.85
CA PRO A 64 -16.74 -10.11 7.60
C PRO A 64 -15.51 -10.73 6.90
N TYR A 65 -15.45 -10.68 5.57
CA TYR A 65 -14.41 -11.36 4.77
C TYR A 65 -13.53 -10.41 3.98
N THR A 66 -13.98 -9.18 3.73
CA THR A 66 -13.23 -8.20 2.94
C THR A 66 -13.22 -6.84 3.61
N ALA A 67 -12.18 -6.06 3.38
CA ALA A 67 -12.14 -4.66 3.77
C ALA A 67 -11.34 -3.83 2.77
N ILE A 68 -11.72 -2.57 2.61
CA ILE A 68 -10.99 -1.57 1.84
C ILE A 68 -10.45 -0.54 2.82
N PHE A 69 -9.14 -0.35 2.77
CA PHE A 69 -8.43 0.60 3.62
C PHE A 69 -7.70 1.63 2.78
N ILE A 70 -7.47 2.80 3.39
CA ILE A 70 -6.55 3.82 2.89
C ILE A 70 -5.51 4.05 3.96
N LEU A 71 -4.23 3.91 3.60
CA LEU A 71 -3.09 4.14 4.47
C LEU A 71 -2.33 5.38 3.99
N THR A 72 -2.09 6.34 4.87
CA THR A 72 -1.47 7.62 4.48
C THR A 72 -0.78 8.39 5.62
N HIS A 73 0.28 9.13 5.30
CA HIS A 73 0.79 10.18 6.18
C HIS A 73 0.16 11.54 5.83
N LYS A 74 -0.09 12.35 6.85
CA LYS A 74 -0.49 13.75 6.68
C LYS A 74 0.72 14.66 6.79
N LEU A 75 1.13 15.25 5.66
CA LEU A 75 2.13 16.31 5.60
C LEU A 75 1.41 17.66 5.42
N GLY A 76 1.06 18.31 6.54
CA GLY A 76 0.25 19.53 6.51
C GLY A 76 -1.16 19.25 5.98
N SER A 77 -1.56 19.87 4.86
CA SER A 77 -2.84 19.61 4.18
C SER A 77 -2.77 18.52 3.11
N LEU A 78 -1.60 17.91 2.90
CA LEU A 78 -1.34 16.95 1.84
C LEU A 78 -1.23 15.53 2.41
N ASN A 79 -1.99 14.59 1.87
CA ASN A 79 -1.88 13.17 2.23
C ASN A 79 -0.91 12.48 1.27
N ARG A 80 0.21 11.92 1.75
CA ARG A 80 1.21 11.18 0.95
C ARG A 80 2.05 10.21 1.81
N PRO A 81 2.28 8.96 1.38
CA PRO A 81 1.71 8.27 0.24
C PRO A 81 0.30 7.75 0.56
N ASP A 82 -0.66 7.95 -0.34
CA ASP A 82 -2.03 7.42 -0.17
C ASP A 82 -2.14 6.06 -0.83
N ILE A 83 -1.96 4.98 -0.07
CA ILE A 83 -2.19 3.63 -0.61
C ILE A 83 -3.62 3.21 -0.27
N LYS A 84 -4.40 2.93 -1.31
CA LYS A 84 -5.70 2.29 -1.18
C LYS A 84 -5.57 0.82 -1.52
N PHE A 85 -6.02 -0.06 -0.64
CA PHE A 85 -5.92 -1.49 -0.84
C PHE A 85 -7.15 -2.22 -0.32
N LYS A 86 -7.41 -3.38 -0.93
CA LYS A 86 -8.45 -4.30 -0.53
C LYS A 86 -7.81 -5.56 0.04
N VAL A 87 -8.34 -5.99 1.17
CA VAL A 87 -7.93 -7.20 1.87
C VAL A 87 -9.04 -8.25 1.75
N TYR A 88 -8.64 -9.49 1.49
CA TYR A 88 -9.48 -10.68 1.52
C TYR A 88 -8.98 -11.55 2.69
N PHE A 89 -9.69 -11.51 3.82
CA PHE A 89 -9.22 -12.10 5.08
C PHE A 89 -9.25 -13.63 5.11
N ASP A 90 -10.15 -14.23 4.33
CA ASP A 90 -10.30 -15.68 4.19
C ASP A 90 -9.25 -16.28 3.25
N ALA A 91 -8.91 -15.57 2.19
CA ALA A 91 -7.91 -15.97 1.21
C ALA A 91 -6.48 -15.53 1.57
N GLU A 92 -6.31 -14.69 2.59
CA GLU A 92 -5.02 -14.09 2.98
C GLU A 92 -4.34 -13.33 1.83
N LEU A 93 -5.14 -12.55 1.09
CA LEU A 93 -4.69 -11.78 -0.08
C LEU A 93 -4.90 -10.27 0.12
N LEU A 94 -3.97 -9.48 -0.42
CA LEU A 94 -4.08 -8.03 -0.48
C LEU A 94 -3.85 -7.51 -1.89
N GLU A 95 -4.88 -6.87 -2.43
CA GLU A 95 -4.87 -6.20 -3.71
C GLU A 95 -4.68 -4.69 -3.51
N VAL A 96 -3.66 -4.11 -4.13
CA VAL A 96 -3.46 -2.65 -4.12
C VAL A 96 -4.33 -2.05 -5.22
N LEU A 97 -5.27 -1.18 -4.84
CA LEU A 97 -6.22 -0.53 -5.73
C LEU A 97 -5.66 0.77 -6.33
N SER A 98 -4.95 1.56 -5.52
CA SER A 98 -4.24 2.76 -5.98
C SER A 98 -3.10 3.16 -5.04
N VAL A 99 -2.14 3.91 -5.56
CA VAL A 99 -1.01 4.49 -4.80
C VAL A 99 -0.87 5.94 -5.23
N CYS A 100 -1.06 6.85 -4.27
CA CYS A 100 -1.38 8.26 -4.50
C CYS A 100 -2.68 8.39 -5.33
N ASN A 101 -3.50 9.41 -5.13
CA ASN A 101 -4.74 9.61 -5.92
C ASN A 101 -4.50 9.83 -7.45
N GLU A 102 -3.35 9.46 -8.00
CA GLU A 102 -2.92 9.58 -9.39
C GLU A 102 -2.22 8.32 -9.94
N ALA A 103 -2.65 7.11 -9.58
CA ALA A 103 -2.19 5.93 -10.33
C ALA A 103 -2.90 5.80 -11.70
N THR A 104 -2.98 6.86 -12.51
CA THR A 104 -2.70 6.68 -13.94
C THR A 104 -1.20 6.60 -14.04
N LEU A 105 -0.66 5.40 -14.15
CA LEU A 105 0.71 5.18 -14.59
C LEU A 105 0.91 5.81 -15.98
N ASN A 106 1.27 7.12 -16.06
CA ASN A 106 1.87 7.92 -17.15
C ASN A 106 1.33 9.38 -17.15
N SER A 107 2.04 10.43 -17.56
CA SER A 107 3.40 10.57 -18.14
C SER A 107 3.96 12.01 -18.05
N THR A 108 3.33 12.94 -17.32
CA THR A 108 3.63 14.39 -17.40
C THR A 108 3.78 15.12 -16.06
N HIS A 109 3.87 14.41 -14.93
CA HIS A 109 3.96 15.07 -13.63
C HIS A 109 5.42 15.45 -13.26
N PRO A 110 5.72 16.74 -12.92
CA PRO A 110 7.09 17.24 -12.73
C PRO A 110 7.84 16.67 -11.52
N TYR A 111 7.15 15.94 -10.62
CA TYR A 111 7.75 15.25 -9.47
C TYR A 111 7.50 13.73 -9.46
N LEU A 112 7.37 13.12 -10.64
CA LEU A 112 7.33 11.64 -10.81
C LEU A 112 8.46 10.90 -10.06
N ALA A 113 9.61 11.54 -9.87
CA ALA A 113 10.77 10.96 -9.19
C ALA A 113 10.59 10.73 -7.68
N GLN A 114 9.54 11.28 -7.06
CA GLN A 114 9.33 11.23 -5.61
C GLN A 114 8.23 10.26 -5.16
N CYS A 115 7.49 9.66 -6.10
CA CYS A 115 6.54 8.57 -5.83
C CYS A 115 7.20 7.19 -6.06
N ASN A 116 8.45 7.03 -5.63
CA ASN A 116 9.19 5.79 -5.77
C ASN A 116 9.51 5.26 -4.37
N ASP A 117 9.27 3.97 -4.13
CA ASP A 117 9.52 3.24 -2.86
C ASP A 117 11.00 3.26 -2.39
N MET A 118 11.87 4.08 -2.99
CA MET A 118 13.32 4.04 -2.86
C MET A 118 13.98 5.34 -2.38
N ASN A 119 13.22 6.40 -2.05
CA ASN A 119 13.80 7.68 -1.61
C ASN A 119 13.69 7.94 -0.09
N TYR A 120 13.74 6.89 0.74
CA TYR A 120 14.10 7.09 2.15
C TYR A 120 15.62 7.02 2.30
N THR A 121 16.31 8.07 1.85
CA THR A 121 17.62 8.39 2.42
C THR A 121 17.36 9.29 3.62
N MET A 122 17.56 8.74 4.81
CA MET A 122 17.67 9.48 6.06
C MET A 122 18.60 10.68 5.84
N GLY A 123 18.06 11.88 5.94
CA GLY A 123 18.85 13.10 6.02
C GLY A 123 19.63 13.10 7.33
N THR A 124 20.94 13.26 7.23
CA THR A 124 21.82 13.78 8.28
C THR A 124 21.48 15.22 8.61
#